data_AF-A0A3M0C6Y9-F1
#
_entry.id   AF-A0A3M0C6Y9-F1
#
_cell.length_a   1.000
_cell.length_b   1.000
_cell.length_c   1.000
_cell.angle_alpha   90.00
_cell.angle_beta   90.00
_cell.angle_gamma   90.00
#
_symmetry.space_group_name_H-M   'P 1'
#
loop_
_entity.id
_entity.type
_entity.pdbx_description
1 polymer ?
#
loop_
_entity_poly.entity_id
_entity_poly.type
_entity_poly.pdbx_seq_one_letter_code
_entity_poly.pdbx_strand_id
1 'polypeptide(L)'
;MSHNKITYHLSDGVYISLFENMVIFLDLNKDRYSALTPPETASILPFLSVHKDVLHPSAVSALRKARVTPLMAGNAQTQDGEALAHHLVDEGLLTSNPTGKPARPISLPMPSEDLSGYDFDRTPKIRAGHVFNFFRATISAYAALRFMSTKKVVTSVSQRRKQSRKKSTGSQSDARDLMEIFKILRPLFFTSQNHCFFDSLSLLKFMELHGVYPNWVFGVKLRPFGAHCWVQDNDFVYNDSLQHVRAFSPIMSA
;
A
#
# COMPACT_ATOMS: atom_id res chain seq x y z
N MET A 1 0.72 -7.44 -42.20
CA MET A 1 0.23 -6.18 -41.59
C MET A 1 0.50 -6.24 -40.10
N SER A 2 1.53 -5.54 -39.63
CA SER A 2 1.85 -5.43 -38.21
C SER A 2 0.71 -4.66 -37.52
N HIS A 3 -0.14 -5.36 -36.77
CA HIS A 3 -1.06 -4.69 -35.85
C HIS A 3 -0.20 -4.08 -34.76
N ASN A 4 -0.09 -2.74 -34.78
CA ASN A 4 0.62 -2.01 -33.74
C ASN A 4 -0.15 -2.21 -32.44
N LYS A 5 0.34 -3.11 -31.58
CA LYS A 5 -0.37 -3.53 -30.38
C LYS A 5 -0.41 -2.36 -29.41
N ILE A 6 -1.58 -1.74 -29.25
CA ILE A 6 -1.77 -0.62 -28.32
C ILE A 6 -1.40 -1.12 -26.92
N THR A 7 -0.45 -0.43 -26.30
CA THR A 7 0.03 -0.75 -24.96
C THR A 7 -0.54 0.27 -23.99
N TYR A 8 -1.16 -0.21 -22.92
CA TYR A 8 -1.76 0.62 -21.89
C TYR A 8 -0.86 0.69 -20.64
N HIS A 9 -0.96 1.83 -19.97
CA HIS A 9 -0.23 2.18 -18.75
C HIS A 9 -1.22 2.50 -17.63
N LEU A 10 -0.75 2.51 -16.38
CA LEU A 10 -1.58 2.95 -15.26
C LEU A 10 -1.70 4.46 -15.25
N SER A 11 -2.89 4.95 -14.90
CA SER A 11 -3.11 6.37 -14.60
C SER A 11 -2.32 6.81 -13.37
N ASP A 12 -2.06 8.12 -13.27
CA ASP A 12 -1.38 8.69 -12.11
C ASP A 12 -2.20 8.49 -10.83
N GLY A 13 -1.53 8.07 -9.75
CA GLY A 13 -2.17 7.69 -8.49
C GLY A 13 -2.86 6.31 -8.49
N VAL A 14 -2.76 5.54 -9.58
CA VAL A 14 -3.27 4.16 -9.66
C VAL A 14 -2.13 3.15 -9.49
N TYR A 15 -2.39 2.10 -8.71
CA TYR A 15 -1.45 1.03 -8.39
C TYR A 15 -2.12 -0.32 -8.62
N ILE A 16 -1.31 -1.35 -8.89
CA ILE A 16 -1.81 -2.71 -9.10
C ILE A 16 -1.12 -3.72 -8.21
N SER A 17 -1.86 -4.76 -7.84
CA SER A 17 -1.31 -5.99 -7.30
C SER A 17 -1.89 -7.16 -8.09
N LEU A 18 -1.04 -8.15 -8.38
CA LEU A 18 -1.46 -9.43 -8.94
C LEU A 18 -1.51 -10.44 -7.81
N PHE A 19 -2.67 -11.04 -7.61
CA PHE A 19 -2.84 -12.08 -6.60
C PHE A 19 -3.88 -13.08 -7.07
N GLU A 20 -3.56 -14.38 -7.03
CA GLU A 20 -4.48 -15.46 -7.40
C GLU A 20 -5.05 -15.33 -8.84
N ASN A 21 -4.27 -14.82 -9.79
CA ASN A 21 -4.66 -14.46 -11.17
C ASN A 21 -5.75 -13.38 -11.28
N MET A 22 -5.93 -12.57 -10.25
CA MET A 22 -6.76 -11.36 -10.30
C MET A 22 -5.87 -10.12 -10.21
N VAL A 23 -6.19 -9.12 -11.05
CA VAL A 23 -5.65 -7.77 -10.91
C VAL A 23 -6.51 -7.01 -9.92
N ILE A 24 -5.88 -6.49 -8.87
CA ILE A 24 -6.50 -5.52 -7.97
C ILE A 24 -5.90 -4.15 -8.28
N PHE A 25 -6.74 -3.16 -8.49
CA PHE A 25 -6.39 -1.76 -8.61
C PHE A 25 -6.62 -1.04 -7.28
N LEU A 26 -5.67 -0.19 -6.91
CA LEU A 26 -5.82 0.84 -5.90
C LEU A 26 -5.79 2.19 -6.60
N ASP A 27 -6.89 2.94 -6.54
CA ASP A 27 -6.99 4.29 -7.06
C ASP A 27 -7.00 5.30 -5.90
N LEU A 28 -5.87 5.98 -5.68
CA LEU A 28 -5.74 7.00 -4.64
C LEU A 28 -6.47 8.31 -4.96
N ASN A 29 -6.91 8.52 -6.21
CA ASN A 29 -7.68 9.70 -6.58
C ASN A 29 -9.12 9.59 -6.10
N LYS A 30 -9.66 8.37 -6.14
CA LYS A 30 -11.05 8.04 -5.77
C LYS A 30 -11.17 7.27 -4.44
N ASP A 31 -10.05 7.03 -3.76
CA ASP A 31 -9.96 6.26 -2.51
C ASP A 31 -10.68 4.90 -2.56
N ARG A 32 -10.53 4.19 -3.68
CA ARG A 32 -11.24 2.92 -3.95
C ARG A 32 -10.33 1.81 -4.42
N TYR A 33 -10.79 0.59 -4.17
CA TYR A 33 -10.23 -0.63 -4.73
C TYR A 33 -11.19 -1.22 -5.77
N SER A 34 -10.63 -1.67 -6.89
CA SER A 34 -11.35 -2.36 -7.96
C SER A 34 -10.63 -3.67 -8.27
N ALA A 35 -11.36 -4.71 -8.67
CA ALA A 35 -10.77 -6.00 -9.00
C ALA A 35 -11.32 -6.53 -10.32
N LEU A 36 -10.44 -7.15 -11.11
CA LEU A 36 -10.80 -7.92 -12.28
C LEU A 36 -10.89 -9.39 -11.93
N THR A 37 -11.85 -10.07 -12.52
CA THR A 37 -11.93 -11.53 -12.49
C THR A 37 -10.76 -12.15 -13.27
N PRO A 38 -10.42 -13.42 -13.07
CA PRO A 38 -9.36 -14.08 -13.83
C PRO A 38 -9.58 -14.13 -15.34
N PRO A 39 -10.79 -14.33 -15.90
CA PRO A 39 -11.01 -14.21 -17.34
C PRO A 39 -10.70 -12.80 -17.87
N GLU A 40 -11.16 -11.76 -17.18
CA GLU A 40 -10.87 -10.37 -17.52
C GLU A 40 -9.38 -10.07 -17.41
N THR A 41 -8.74 -10.55 -16.33
CA THR A 41 -7.30 -10.42 -16.10
C THR A 41 -6.52 -11.08 -17.24
N ALA A 42 -6.86 -12.30 -17.64
CA ALA A 42 -6.22 -12.98 -18.76
C ALA A 42 -6.38 -12.22 -20.08
N SER A 43 -7.53 -11.57 -20.30
CA SER A 43 -7.81 -10.80 -21.52
C SER A 43 -7.00 -9.48 -21.59
N ILE A 44 -6.75 -8.81 -20.45
CA ILE A 44 -6.09 -7.49 -20.41
C ILE A 44 -4.57 -7.57 -20.30
N LEU A 45 -4.02 -8.61 -19.68
CA LEU A 45 -2.58 -8.78 -19.46
C LEU A 45 -1.72 -8.59 -20.73
N PRO A 46 -2.12 -9.07 -21.93
CA PRO A 46 -1.33 -8.88 -23.15
C PRO A 46 -1.25 -7.43 -23.63
N PHE A 47 -2.12 -6.54 -23.14
CA PHE A 47 -2.20 -5.12 -23.50
C PHE A 47 -1.56 -4.21 -22.44
N LEU A 48 -1.33 -4.72 -21.23
CA LEU A 48 -0.61 -3.99 -20.20
C LEU A 48 0.89 -4.10 -20.43
N SER A 49 1.62 -3.05 -20.05
CA SER A 49 3.09 -3.08 -19.93
C SER A 49 3.60 -3.97 -18.77
N VAL A 50 3.11 -5.20 -18.66
CA VAL A 50 3.44 -6.15 -17.59
C VAL A 50 4.57 -7.07 -18.09
N HIS A 51 5.67 -7.15 -17.34
CA HIS A 51 6.67 -8.19 -17.58
C HIS A 51 6.08 -9.56 -17.19
N LYS A 52 6.30 -10.59 -18.02
CA LYS A 52 5.66 -11.91 -18.00
C LYS A 52 5.86 -12.78 -16.74
N ASP A 53 6.59 -12.31 -15.75
CA ASP A 53 6.82 -13.07 -14.52
C ASP A 53 5.86 -12.56 -13.45
N VAL A 54 5.25 -13.47 -12.68
CA VAL A 54 4.21 -13.26 -11.64
C VAL A 54 2.77 -13.53 -12.12
N LEU A 55 2.46 -14.79 -12.42
CA LEU A 55 1.10 -15.33 -12.46
C LEU A 55 1.07 -16.66 -11.68
N HIS A 56 0.31 -16.71 -10.58
CA HIS A 56 0.04 -17.96 -9.85
C HIS A 56 -1.47 -18.14 -9.67
N PRO A 57 -2.07 -19.28 -10.05
CA PRO A 57 -3.53 -19.44 -10.09
C PRO A 57 -4.14 -19.79 -8.73
N SER A 58 -5.23 -19.10 -8.34
CA SER A 58 -6.53 -19.74 -7.97
C SER A 58 -7.50 -18.80 -7.24
N ALA A 59 -8.73 -18.67 -7.75
CA ALA A 59 -10.03 -18.65 -7.03
C ALA A 59 -10.98 -17.50 -7.43
N VAL A 60 -12.01 -17.86 -8.20
CA VAL A 60 -13.15 -17.02 -8.59
C VAL A 60 -14.38 -17.51 -7.86
N SER A 61 -14.71 -16.92 -6.70
CA SER A 61 -16.08 -16.98 -6.18
C SER A 61 -16.40 -15.96 -5.08
N ALA A 62 -15.41 -15.23 -4.54
CA ALA A 62 -15.60 -14.46 -3.30
C ALA A 62 -15.94 -12.96 -3.45
N LEU A 63 -15.95 -12.39 -4.66
CA LEU A 63 -15.99 -10.93 -4.89
C LEU A 63 -17.36 -10.23 -4.68
N ARG A 64 -18.37 -10.87 -4.07
CA ARG A 64 -19.74 -10.30 -4.03
C ARG A 64 -20.15 -9.56 -2.74
N LYS A 65 -19.28 -9.38 -1.74
CA LYS A 65 -19.70 -8.87 -0.40
C LYS A 65 -18.84 -7.80 0.27
N ALA A 66 -17.78 -7.30 -0.34
CA ALA A 66 -17.08 -6.11 0.16
C ALA A 66 -17.36 -4.92 -0.77
N ARG A 67 -17.22 -3.67 -0.33
CA ARG A 67 -17.30 -2.47 -1.19
C ARG A 67 -16.12 -2.38 -2.18
N VAL A 68 -15.75 -3.50 -2.80
CA VAL A 68 -15.03 -3.57 -4.06
C VAL A 68 -16.10 -3.31 -5.09
N THR A 69 -16.01 -2.22 -5.86
CA THR A 69 -16.84 -2.10 -7.06
C THR A 69 -16.28 -3.13 -8.02
N PRO A 70 -16.99 -4.25 -8.30
CA PRO A 70 -16.61 -5.01 -9.47
C PRO A 70 -16.78 -4.03 -10.63
N LEU A 71 -15.78 -3.89 -11.50
CA LEU A 71 -16.05 -3.28 -12.80
C LEU A 71 -16.97 -4.26 -13.51
N MET A 72 -18.27 -4.17 -13.25
CA MET A 72 -19.28 -4.81 -14.08
C MET A 72 -19.26 -4.03 -15.38
N ALA A 73 -18.34 -4.40 -16.27
CA ALA A 73 -18.56 -4.22 -17.70
C ALA A 73 -19.93 -4.86 -17.96
N GLY A 74 -20.89 -4.05 -18.39
CA GLY A 74 -22.27 -4.47 -18.55
C GLY A 74 -22.33 -5.80 -19.28
N ASN A 75 -23.08 -6.75 -18.70
CA ASN A 75 -23.54 -7.98 -19.31
C ASN A 75 -22.44 -8.84 -19.97
N ALA A 76 -22.00 -9.88 -19.24
CA ALA A 76 -21.48 -11.14 -19.77
C ALA A 76 -20.34 -11.08 -20.82
N GLN A 77 -19.19 -11.68 -20.48
CA GLN A 77 -18.25 -12.24 -21.47
C GLN A 77 -17.56 -11.25 -22.43
N THR A 78 -17.04 -10.11 -21.97
CA THR A 78 -16.00 -9.45 -22.76
C THR A 78 -14.68 -10.24 -22.63
N GLN A 79 -14.58 -11.34 -23.38
CA GLN A 79 -13.30 -11.98 -23.72
C GLN A 79 -12.45 -11.09 -24.64
N ASP A 80 -13.03 -9.98 -25.12
CA ASP A 80 -12.36 -8.93 -25.85
C ASP A 80 -11.57 -8.01 -24.90
N GLY A 81 -10.26 -8.26 -24.84
CA GLY A 81 -9.34 -7.49 -24.00
C GLY A 81 -9.20 -6.02 -24.42
N GLU A 82 -9.51 -5.66 -25.67
CA GLU A 82 -9.46 -4.28 -26.15
C GLU A 82 -10.67 -3.49 -25.65
N ALA A 83 -11.87 -4.07 -25.74
CA ALA A 83 -13.08 -3.47 -25.16
C ALA A 83 -12.94 -3.27 -23.63
N LEU A 84 -12.36 -4.25 -22.94
CA LEU A 84 -12.06 -4.12 -21.50
C LEU A 84 -11.02 -3.02 -21.23
N ALA A 85 -10.00 -2.88 -22.06
CA ALA A 85 -9.00 -1.82 -21.93
C ALA A 85 -9.64 -0.44 -22.07
N HIS A 86 -10.53 -0.25 -23.05
CA HIS A 86 -11.29 0.99 -23.21
C HIS A 86 -12.13 1.31 -21.98
N HIS A 87 -12.86 0.34 -21.44
CA HIS A 87 -13.63 0.54 -20.22
C HIS A 87 -12.75 0.94 -19.02
N LEU A 88 -11.56 0.34 -18.88
CA LEU A 88 -10.60 0.69 -17.84
C LEU A 88 -9.99 2.09 -18.02
N VAL A 89 -9.86 2.57 -19.25
CA VAL A 89 -9.48 3.96 -19.56
C VAL A 89 -10.60 4.91 -19.17
N ASP A 90 -11.86 4.59 -19.49
CA ASP A 90 -13.03 5.40 -19.14
C ASP A 90 -13.21 5.51 -17.61
N GLU A 91 -12.95 4.42 -16.87
CA GLU A 91 -12.93 4.43 -15.41
C GLU A 91 -11.74 5.20 -14.80
N GLY A 92 -10.79 5.61 -15.64
CA GLY A 92 -9.58 6.35 -15.26
C GLY A 92 -8.49 5.49 -14.64
N LEU A 93 -8.58 4.16 -14.74
CA LEU A 93 -7.58 3.23 -14.19
C LEU A 93 -6.37 3.06 -15.11
N LEU A 94 -6.60 3.09 -16.43
CA LEU A 94 -5.58 3.00 -17.46
C LEU A 94 -5.47 4.28 -18.29
N THR A 95 -4.34 4.45 -18.95
CA THR A 95 -4.09 5.49 -19.95
C THR A 95 -3.32 4.90 -21.13
N SER A 96 -3.61 5.41 -22.34
CA SER A 96 -2.84 5.12 -23.56
C SER A 96 -1.61 6.01 -23.70
N ASN A 97 -1.33 6.90 -22.74
CA ASN A 97 -0.16 7.76 -22.77
C ASN A 97 1.14 6.92 -22.68
N PRO A 98 2.05 6.99 -23.68
CA PRO A 98 3.29 6.21 -23.70
C PRO A 98 4.24 6.50 -22.54
N THR A 99 4.14 7.67 -21.91
CA THR A 99 4.93 8.04 -20.73
C THR A 99 4.23 7.70 -19.41
N GLY A 100 3.11 6.97 -19.48
CA GLY A 100 2.32 6.57 -18.32
C GLY A 100 3.08 5.62 -17.40
N LYS A 101 2.62 5.55 -16.14
CA LYS A 101 3.24 4.67 -15.13
C LYS A 101 3.11 3.20 -15.58
N PRO A 102 4.21 2.43 -15.63
CA PRO A 102 4.13 1.04 -16.04
C PRO A 102 3.27 0.24 -15.06
N ALA A 103 2.47 -0.68 -15.60
CA ALA A 103 1.65 -1.62 -14.85
C ALA A 103 2.53 -2.71 -14.22
N ARG A 104 3.23 -2.35 -13.14
CA ARG A 104 4.09 -3.28 -12.40
C ARG A 104 3.63 -3.39 -10.95
N PRO A 105 3.33 -4.61 -10.46
CA PRO A 105 3.19 -4.85 -9.03
C PRO A 105 4.44 -4.38 -8.30
N ILE A 106 4.27 -3.89 -7.08
CA ILE A 106 5.42 -3.52 -6.27
C ILE A 106 6.17 -4.77 -5.84
N SER A 107 7.50 -4.76 -5.99
CA SER A 107 8.37 -5.77 -5.40
C SER A 107 8.97 -5.20 -4.13
N LEU A 108 8.52 -5.73 -2.99
CA LEU A 108 9.10 -5.47 -1.68
C LEU A 108 9.63 -6.79 -1.12
N PRO A 109 10.74 -6.78 -0.38
CA PRO A 109 11.12 -7.95 0.39
C PRO A 109 9.97 -8.28 1.34
N MET A 110 9.59 -9.55 1.36
CA MET A 110 8.65 -10.04 2.36
C MET A 110 9.36 -9.97 3.71
N PRO A 111 8.76 -9.31 4.72
CA PRO A 111 9.36 -9.26 6.04
C PRO A 111 9.63 -10.68 6.56
N SER A 112 10.75 -10.84 7.24
CA SER A 112 11.15 -12.08 7.91
C SER A 112 10.99 -11.97 9.42
N GLU A 113 10.96 -10.75 9.95
CA GLU A 113 10.86 -10.45 11.38
C GLU A 113 9.76 -9.40 11.64
N ASP A 114 9.07 -9.53 12.77
CA ASP A 114 8.28 -8.44 13.32
C ASP A 114 8.94 -7.93 14.61
N LEU A 115 8.83 -6.63 14.82
CA LEU A 115 9.26 -5.99 16.05
C LEU A 115 8.12 -5.96 17.07
N SER A 116 7.17 -6.89 16.99
CA SER A 116 5.98 -6.87 17.85
C SER A 116 6.25 -7.38 19.27
N GLY A 117 7.36 -8.09 19.49
CA GLY A 117 7.75 -8.66 20.79
C GLY A 117 8.42 -7.68 21.76
N TYR A 118 8.11 -7.85 23.06
CA TYR A 118 8.80 -7.18 24.16
C TYR A 118 10.21 -7.78 24.32
N ASP A 119 11.24 -6.96 24.13
CA ASP A 119 12.59 -7.31 24.52
C ASP A 119 12.73 -7.03 26.03
N PHE A 120 12.54 -8.07 26.87
CA PHE A 120 12.53 -7.93 28.33
C PHE A 120 13.80 -7.26 28.88
N ASP A 121 14.91 -7.35 28.16
CA ASP A 121 16.21 -6.82 28.57
C ASP A 121 16.46 -5.38 28.09
N ARG A 122 15.56 -4.80 27.29
CA ARG A 122 15.72 -3.45 26.72
C ARG A 122 14.46 -2.61 26.88
N THR A 123 14.43 -1.83 27.96
CA THR A 123 13.44 -0.75 28.12
C THR A 123 13.99 0.56 27.54
N PRO A 124 13.30 1.18 26.57
CA PRO A 124 13.79 2.42 25.98
C PRO A 124 13.68 3.58 26.98
N LYS A 125 14.66 4.47 27.01
CA LYS A 125 14.63 5.68 27.85
C LYS A 125 13.72 6.74 27.22
N ILE A 126 12.50 6.88 27.74
CA ILE A 126 11.55 7.90 27.29
C ILE A 126 11.99 9.29 27.77
N ARG A 127 12.17 10.23 26.85
CA ARG A 127 12.51 11.64 27.12
C ARG A 127 11.32 12.53 26.78
N ALA A 128 11.26 13.73 27.37
CA ALA A 128 10.21 14.71 27.07
C ALA A 128 10.11 15.06 25.57
N GLY A 129 11.23 15.07 24.86
CA GLY A 129 11.27 15.25 23.40
C GLY A 129 10.53 14.15 22.63
N HIS A 130 10.57 12.89 23.09
CA HIS A 130 9.82 11.79 22.47
C HIS A 130 8.31 12.01 22.63
N VAL A 131 7.88 12.39 23.84
CA VAL A 131 6.48 12.69 24.13
C VAL A 131 5.99 13.84 23.24
N PHE A 132 6.73 14.94 23.19
CA PHE A 132 6.39 16.10 22.35
C PHE A 132 6.30 15.74 20.85
N ASN A 133 7.27 14.98 20.33
CA ASN A 133 7.25 14.53 18.94
C ASN A 133 6.12 13.55 18.65
N PHE A 134 5.78 12.67 19.59
CA PHE A 134 4.63 11.77 19.48
C PHE A 134 3.33 12.56 19.30
N PHE A 135 3.08 13.58 20.13
CA PHE A 135 1.91 14.46 19.99
C PHE A 135 1.88 15.17 18.64
N ARG A 136 3.01 15.77 18.25
CA ARG A 136 3.13 16.47 16.96
C ARG A 136 2.84 15.53 15.79
N ALA A 137 3.38 14.32 15.81
CA ALA A 137 3.16 13.30 14.79
C ALA A 137 1.69 12.89 14.71
N THR A 138 1.07 12.62 15.86
CA THR A 138 -0.32 12.16 15.97
C THR A 138 -1.31 13.24 15.52
N ILE A 139 -1.14 14.49 15.98
CA ILE A 139 -1.97 15.63 15.55
C ILE A 139 -1.78 15.88 14.04
N SER A 140 -0.53 15.82 13.55
CA SER A 140 -0.24 15.99 12.12
C SER A 140 -0.84 14.87 11.27
N ALA A 141 -0.81 13.62 11.73
CA ALA A 141 -1.47 12.50 11.06
C ALA A 141 -2.98 12.71 11.01
N TYR A 142 -3.59 13.09 12.13
CA TYR A 142 -5.02 13.35 12.23
C TYR A 142 -5.44 14.46 11.27
N ALA A 143 -4.75 15.61 11.31
CA ALA A 143 -5.03 16.73 10.43
C ALA A 143 -4.85 16.35 8.95
N ALA A 144 -3.79 15.61 8.60
CA ALA A 144 -3.56 15.15 7.24
C ALA A 144 -4.71 14.26 6.73
N LEU A 145 -5.15 13.29 7.53
CA LEU A 145 -6.27 12.41 7.14
C LEU A 145 -7.62 13.12 7.14
N ARG A 146 -7.78 14.18 7.94
CA ARG A 146 -9.04 14.93 8.04
C ARG A 146 -9.22 15.98 6.95
N PHE A 147 -8.13 16.57 6.46
CA PHE A 147 -8.18 17.74 5.57
C PHE A 147 -7.47 17.55 4.22
N MET A 148 -6.78 16.42 3.99
CA MET A 148 -6.12 16.12 2.72
C MET A 148 -6.65 14.82 2.12
N SER A 149 -6.57 14.71 0.79
CA SER A 149 -6.84 13.44 0.11
C SER A 149 -5.71 12.43 0.34
N THR A 150 -6.04 11.14 0.30
CA THR A 150 -5.06 10.04 0.45
C THR A 150 -3.90 10.20 -0.51
N LYS A 151 -4.17 10.54 -1.78
CA LYS A 151 -3.11 10.82 -2.78
C LYS A 151 -2.13 11.89 -2.31
N LYS A 152 -2.61 13.00 -1.76
CA LYS A 152 -1.73 14.08 -1.26
C LYS A 152 -0.90 13.61 -0.06
N VAL A 153 -1.50 12.86 0.86
CA VAL A 153 -0.80 12.31 2.03
C VAL A 153 0.30 11.35 1.59
N VAL A 154 -0.02 10.38 0.75
CA VAL A 154 0.92 9.39 0.19
C VAL A 154 2.04 10.08 -0.58
N THR A 155 1.72 11.02 -1.48
CA THR A 155 2.71 11.77 -2.26
C THR A 155 3.67 12.54 -1.36
N SER A 156 3.13 13.18 -0.32
CA SER A 156 3.91 13.96 0.64
C SER A 156 4.88 13.08 1.44
N VAL A 157 4.45 11.88 1.86
CA VAL A 157 5.31 10.87 2.49
C VAL A 157 6.41 10.42 1.52
N SER A 158 6.05 10.02 0.30
CA SER A 158 7.02 9.54 -0.69
C SER A 158 8.06 10.60 -1.05
N GLN A 159 7.66 11.86 -1.14
CA GLN A 159 8.59 12.97 -1.40
C GLN A 159 9.57 13.18 -0.24
N ARG A 160 9.07 13.22 1.01
CA ARG A 160 9.94 13.34 2.20
C ARG A 160 10.95 12.20 2.26
N ARG A 161 10.49 10.96 2.09
CA ARG A 161 11.36 9.77 2.10
C ARG A 161 12.42 9.81 1.00
N LYS A 162 12.06 10.21 -0.23
CA LYS A 162 13.03 10.36 -1.34
C LYS A 162 14.09 11.42 -1.04
N GLN A 163 13.70 12.55 -0.43
CA GLN A 163 14.63 13.61 -0.06
C GLN A 163 15.56 13.18 1.08
N SER A 164 15.03 12.44 2.05
CA SER A 164 15.77 12.02 3.23
C SER A 164 16.60 10.76 3.06
N ARG A 165 16.33 9.92 2.04
CA ARG A 165 17.20 8.78 1.68
C ARG A 165 18.64 9.18 1.39
N LYS A 166 18.88 10.43 0.98
CA LYS A 166 20.23 10.98 0.76
C LYS A 166 20.93 11.42 2.06
N LYS A 167 20.18 11.51 3.17
CA LYS A 167 20.62 12.05 4.46
C LYS A 167 20.40 11.08 5.63
N SER A 168 19.87 9.87 5.41
CA SER A 168 19.51 8.98 6.50
C SER A 168 20.77 8.45 7.18
N THR A 169 20.99 8.90 8.42
CA THR A 169 22.08 8.45 9.31
C THR A 169 21.58 7.57 10.45
N GLY A 170 20.28 7.28 10.51
CA GLY A 170 19.67 6.52 11.61
C GLY A 170 20.06 5.04 11.58
N SER A 171 20.48 4.52 12.73
CA SER A 171 20.79 3.10 12.91
C SER A 171 19.50 2.28 13.07
N GLN A 172 19.49 1.01 12.66
CA GLN A 172 18.35 0.10 12.89
C GLN A 172 17.99 -0.01 14.39
N SER A 173 18.98 0.11 15.28
CA SER A 173 18.74 0.13 16.73
C SER A 173 17.90 1.33 17.19
N ASP A 174 18.06 2.50 16.55
CA ASP A 174 17.27 3.70 16.88
C ASP A 174 15.80 3.51 16.47
N ALA A 175 15.56 2.82 15.35
CA ALA A 175 14.21 2.56 14.86
C ALA A 175 13.41 1.62 15.77
N ARG A 176 14.06 0.60 16.36
CA ARG A 176 13.42 -0.30 17.35
C ARG A 176 13.04 0.46 18.62
N ASP A 177 13.95 1.25 19.17
CA ASP A 177 13.69 2.03 20.39
C ASP A 177 12.52 3.01 20.19
N LEU A 178 12.49 3.71 19.05
CA LEU A 178 11.39 4.60 18.70
C LEU A 178 10.06 3.86 18.59
N MET A 179 10.05 2.66 18.02
CA MET A 179 8.82 1.87 17.94
C MET A 179 8.33 1.49 19.35
N GLU A 180 9.21 1.00 20.23
CA GLU A 180 8.82 0.67 21.60
C GLU A 180 8.29 1.90 22.36
N ILE A 181 8.93 3.06 22.20
CA ILE A 181 8.42 4.31 22.77
C ILE A 181 7.03 4.63 22.23
N PHE A 182 6.81 4.51 20.92
CA PHE A 182 5.51 4.76 20.30
C PHE A 182 4.43 3.80 20.83
N LYS A 183 4.74 2.51 20.96
CA LYS A 183 3.84 1.50 21.55
C LYS A 183 3.45 1.83 22.99
N ILE A 184 4.39 2.33 23.80
CA ILE A 184 4.14 2.71 25.20
C ILE A 184 3.24 3.95 25.27
N LEU A 185 3.47 4.94 24.41
CA LEU A 185 2.71 6.20 24.43
C LEU A 185 1.32 6.08 23.79
N ARG A 186 1.15 5.23 22.77
CA ARG A 186 -0.07 5.11 21.99
C ARG A 186 -1.36 4.87 22.81
N PRO A 187 -1.41 3.92 23.77
CA PRO A 187 -2.63 3.62 24.54
C PRO A 187 -3.20 4.81 25.30
N LEU A 188 -2.40 5.84 25.57
CA LEU A 188 -2.85 7.07 26.24
C LEU A 188 -3.71 7.97 25.33
N PHE A 189 -3.74 7.72 24.02
CA PHE A 189 -4.38 8.59 23.03
C PHE A 189 -5.38 7.87 22.14
N PHE A 190 -5.05 6.67 21.68
CA PHE A 190 -5.94 5.90 20.82
C PHE A 190 -5.61 4.40 20.88
N THR A 191 -6.63 3.59 20.61
CA THR A 191 -6.44 2.15 20.42
C THR A 191 -6.24 1.87 18.93
N SER A 192 -5.41 0.88 18.60
CA SER A 192 -5.12 0.51 17.21
C SER A 192 -6.28 -0.22 16.51
N GLN A 193 -7.27 -0.67 17.28
CA GLN A 193 -8.42 -1.39 16.74
C GLN A 193 -9.20 -0.45 15.80
N ASN A 194 -9.23 -0.82 14.51
CA ASN A 194 -9.95 -0.17 13.41
C ASN A 194 -9.33 1.10 12.80
N HIS A 195 -8.09 1.47 13.15
CA HIS A 195 -7.44 2.68 12.62
C HIS A 195 -6.02 2.44 12.09
N CYS A 196 -5.76 1.31 11.42
CA CYS A 196 -4.43 0.98 10.88
C CYS A 196 -3.82 2.09 10.00
N PHE A 197 -4.66 2.80 9.26
CA PHE A 197 -4.25 3.93 8.42
C PHE A 197 -3.72 5.12 9.23
N PHE A 198 -4.42 5.48 10.30
CA PHE A 198 -4.01 6.55 11.20
C PHE A 198 -2.84 6.15 12.10
N ASP A 199 -2.85 4.92 12.63
CA ASP A 199 -1.78 4.36 13.46
C ASP A 199 -0.46 4.31 12.68
N SER A 200 -0.48 3.76 11.46
CA SER A 200 0.70 3.67 10.60
C SER A 200 1.22 5.05 10.22
N LEU A 201 0.34 6.00 9.87
CA LEU A 201 0.77 7.36 9.53
C LEU A 201 1.33 8.12 10.74
N SER A 202 0.76 7.92 11.92
CA SER A 202 1.24 8.52 13.18
C SER A 202 2.63 7.99 13.53
N LEU A 203 2.82 6.66 13.45
CA LEU A 203 4.13 6.04 13.65
C LEU A 203 5.14 6.55 12.63
N LEU A 204 4.76 6.56 11.34
CA LEU A 204 5.64 7.03 10.27
C LEU A 204 6.11 8.46 10.52
N LYS A 205 5.18 9.38 10.80
CA LYS A 205 5.52 10.78 11.12
C LYS A 205 6.37 10.91 12.38
N PHE A 206 6.12 10.07 13.38
CA PHE A 206 6.93 10.05 14.60
C PHE A 206 8.38 9.65 14.27
N MET A 207 8.56 8.57 13.52
CA MET A 207 9.88 8.13 13.07
C MET A 207 10.57 9.18 12.17
N GLU A 208 9.82 9.84 11.28
CA GLU A 208 10.34 10.93 10.42
C GLU A 208 10.88 12.10 11.25
N LEU A 209 10.22 12.47 12.36
CA LEU A 209 10.69 13.52 13.29
C LEU A 209 11.99 13.14 14.02
N HIS A 210 12.31 11.85 14.04
CA HIS A 210 13.55 11.29 14.58
C HIS A 210 14.56 10.90 13.49
N GLY A 211 14.32 11.29 12.24
CA GLY A 211 15.25 11.07 11.12
C GLY A 211 15.23 9.66 10.53
N VAL A 212 14.25 8.83 10.91
CA VAL A 212 14.04 7.48 10.39
C VAL A 212 12.89 7.50 9.37
N TYR A 213 13.12 6.97 8.17
CA TYR A 213 12.17 7.08 7.04
C TYR A 213 11.82 5.69 6.48
N PRO A 214 11.05 4.88 7.24
CA PRO A 214 10.69 3.53 6.82
C PRO A 214 9.69 3.56 5.65
N ASN A 215 9.42 2.40 5.06
CA ASN A 215 8.38 2.26 4.04
C ASN A 215 7.01 2.27 4.71
N TRP A 216 6.08 3.02 4.14
CA TRP A 216 4.66 2.84 4.44
C TRP A 216 4.02 1.99 3.35
N VAL A 217 3.59 0.79 3.71
CA VAL A 217 3.13 -0.23 2.75
C VAL A 217 1.64 -0.42 2.88
N PHE A 218 0.99 -0.53 1.72
CA PHE A 218 -0.42 -0.86 1.59
C PHE A 218 -0.50 -2.24 0.96
N GLY A 219 -1.31 -3.10 1.55
CA GLY A 219 -1.54 -4.44 1.08
C GLY A 219 -3.02 -4.79 0.99
N VAL A 220 -3.30 -5.76 0.16
CA VAL A 220 -4.64 -6.27 -0.10
C VAL A 220 -4.68 -7.78 0.08
N LYS A 221 -5.77 -8.29 0.63
CA LYS A 221 -6.08 -9.72 0.70
C LYS A 221 -7.47 -9.96 0.14
N LEU A 222 -7.73 -11.17 -0.33
CA LEU A 222 -9.00 -11.51 -0.99
C LEU A 222 -10.02 -12.24 -0.10
N ARG A 223 -9.56 -13.01 0.89
CA ARG A 223 -10.42 -13.96 1.64
C ARG A 223 -10.31 -13.77 3.16
N PRO A 224 -11.29 -13.11 3.80
CA PRO A 224 -12.22 -12.14 3.21
C PRO A 224 -11.46 -10.93 2.65
N PHE A 225 -12.06 -10.17 1.73
CA PHE A 225 -11.40 -8.99 1.19
C PHE A 225 -11.03 -8.02 2.30
N GLY A 226 -9.78 -7.56 2.29
CA GLY A 226 -9.28 -6.60 3.26
C GLY A 226 -8.18 -5.74 2.65
N ALA A 227 -8.26 -4.44 2.89
CA ALA A 227 -7.18 -3.51 2.67
C ALA A 227 -6.53 -3.20 4.02
N HIS A 228 -5.22 -3.14 4.03
CA HIS A 228 -4.45 -2.85 5.23
C HIS A 228 -3.21 -2.06 4.89
N CYS A 229 -2.68 -1.32 5.86
CA CYS A 229 -1.38 -0.69 5.72
C CYS A 229 -0.57 -0.84 7.00
N TRP A 230 0.74 -0.90 6.83
CA TRP A 230 1.70 -1.06 7.92
C TRP A 230 2.98 -0.30 7.59
N VAL A 231 3.83 -0.13 8.61
CA VAL A 231 5.16 0.46 8.48
C VAL A 231 6.18 -0.67 8.49
N GLN A 232 7.08 -0.69 7.51
CA GLN A 232 8.17 -1.69 7.43
C GLN A 232 9.49 -1.06 7.00
N ASP A 233 10.60 -1.65 7.42
CA ASP A 233 11.91 -1.37 6.84
C ASP A 233 12.66 -2.66 6.58
N ASN A 234 13.05 -2.87 5.32
CA ASN A 234 13.65 -4.11 4.83
C ASN A 234 12.91 -5.37 5.35
N ASP A 235 13.52 -6.05 6.30
CA ASP A 235 13.08 -7.33 6.85
C ASP A 235 12.12 -7.21 8.04
N PHE A 236 11.91 -5.99 8.56
CA PHE A 236 11.16 -5.72 9.79
C PHE A 236 9.81 -5.08 9.54
N VAL A 237 8.76 -5.62 10.16
CA VAL A 237 7.48 -4.92 10.36
C VAL A 237 7.45 -4.25 11.72
N TYR A 238 7.04 -2.97 11.77
CA TYR A 238 7.01 -2.21 13.02
C TYR A 238 5.68 -2.35 13.76
N ASN A 239 4.55 -1.98 13.15
CA ASN A 239 3.25 -1.84 13.84
C ASN A 239 2.27 -2.99 13.62
N ASP A 240 2.75 -4.11 13.12
CA ASP A 240 1.93 -5.29 12.90
C ASP A 240 2.73 -6.57 13.12
N SER A 241 2.04 -7.71 13.18
CA SER A 241 2.64 -9.02 13.26
C SER A 241 2.99 -9.56 11.88
N LEU A 242 4.05 -10.36 11.83
CA LEU A 242 4.52 -11.03 10.62
C LEU A 242 3.42 -11.92 10.02
N GLN A 243 2.70 -12.64 10.87
CA GLN A 243 1.60 -13.52 10.45
C GLN A 243 0.47 -12.72 9.77
N HIS A 244 0.15 -11.54 10.30
CA HIS A 244 -0.92 -10.72 9.75
C HIS A 244 -0.50 -10.09 8.42
N VAL A 245 0.68 -9.48 8.34
CA VAL A 245 1.18 -8.86 7.10
C VAL A 245 1.33 -9.87 5.97
N ARG A 246 1.78 -11.09 6.25
CA ARG A 246 1.93 -12.17 5.25
C ARG A 246 0.61 -12.59 4.60
N ALA A 247 -0.54 -12.27 5.21
CA ALA A 247 -1.84 -12.53 4.60
C ALA A 247 -2.21 -11.51 3.50
N PHE A 248 -1.45 -10.42 3.35
CA PHE A 248 -1.69 -9.37 2.36
C PHE A 248 -0.61 -9.36 1.28
N SER A 249 -1.03 -9.08 0.05
CA SER A 249 -0.13 -8.77 -1.06
C SER A 249 0.10 -7.26 -1.13
N PRO A 250 1.35 -6.79 -1.07
CA PRO A 250 1.67 -5.37 -1.24
C PRO A 250 1.19 -4.84 -2.59
N ILE A 251 0.48 -3.71 -2.58
CA ILE A 251 0.00 -3.02 -3.78
C ILE A 251 0.69 -1.69 -4.01
N MET A 252 1.13 -1.02 -2.93
CA MET A 252 1.78 0.28 -2.99
C MET A 252 2.70 0.47 -1.79
N SER A 253 3.80 1.21 -1.98
CA SER A 253 4.53 1.78 -0.85
C SER A 253 4.91 3.23 -1.09
N ALA A 254 5.00 3.97 0.01
CA ALA A 254 5.36 5.37 0.05
C ALA A 254 6.71 5.57 0.72
#